data_AF-A0A5J4P5C6-F1
#
_entry.id   AF-A0A5J4P5C6-F1
#
_cell.length_a   1.000
_cell.length_b   1.000
_cell.length_c   1.000
_cell.angle_alpha   90.00
_cell.angle_beta   90.00
_cell.angle_gamma   90.00
#
_symmetry.space_group_name_H-M   'P 1'
#
loop_
_entity.id
_entity.type
_entity.pdbx_description
1 polymer ?
#
loop_
_entity_poly.entity_id
_entity_poly.type
_entity_poly.pdbx_seq_one_letter_code
_entity_poly.pdbx_strand_id
1 'polypeptide(L)'
;NSVTFTPNLPEKNFALMGMAGVMSGIMHAPLTGVFLIAELTGGYDLFLPLMIVSVSSYLTIIIFEPHSIYSMRLAKKGQLLTHHKDKAILTLMNVNNVMETDFITVQQDMDLGQLVKIISESRRNIFPVVDRSGALLGIVSLDDIRNIMFRPELYHRFKVSRFMNSVLTRLHNT
;
A
#
# COMPACT_ATOMS: atom_id res chain seq x y z
N ASN A 1 55.88 -47.41 -15.31
CA ASN A 1 55.56 -45.97 -15.38
C ASN A 1 54.07 -45.74 -15.18
N SER A 2 53.61 -45.71 -13.93
CA SER A 2 52.26 -45.24 -13.59
C SER A 2 52.30 -43.72 -13.45
N VAL A 3 51.84 -43.01 -14.49
CA VAL A 3 51.64 -41.57 -14.45
C VAL A 3 50.51 -41.29 -13.46
N THR A 4 50.85 -40.83 -12.25
CA THR A 4 49.88 -40.41 -11.24
C THR A 4 49.26 -39.09 -11.66
N PHE A 5 48.10 -39.16 -12.32
CA PHE A 5 47.24 -38.00 -12.56
C PHE A 5 46.59 -37.59 -11.24
N THR A 6 47.27 -36.79 -10.43
CA THR A 6 46.59 -35.99 -9.40
C THR A 6 46.17 -34.68 -10.07
N PRO A 7 44.91 -34.52 -10.50
CA PRO A 7 44.47 -33.24 -11.03
C PRO A 7 44.59 -32.20 -9.90
N ASN A 8 45.50 -31.24 -10.07
CA ASN A 8 45.65 -30.12 -9.15
C ASN A 8 44.47 -29.16 -9.38
N LEU A 9 43.29 -29.55 -8.89
CA LEU A 9 42.07 -28.76 -8.98
C LEU A 9 42.13 -27.65 -7.93
N PRO A 10 41.84 -26.39 -8.30
CA PRO A 10 41.79 -25.30 -7.34
C PRO A 10 40.55 -25.43 -6.44
N GLU A 11 40.66 -26.19 -5.35
CA GLU A 11 39.58 -26.46 -4.38
C GLU A 11 38.93 -25.17 -3.86
N LYS A 12 39.72 -24.10 -3.72
CA LYS A 12 39.26 -22.76 -3.34
C LYS A 12 38.18 -22.22 -4.28
N ASN A 13 38.31 -22.44 -5.59
CA ASN A 13 37.38 -21.91 -6.58
C ASN A 13 36.02 -22.60 -6.46
N PHE A 14 36.01 -23.91 -6.20
CA PHE A 14 34.79 -24.67 -5.97
C PHE A 14 34.09 -24.29 -4.67
N ALA A 15 34.85 -24.04 -3.60
CA ALA A 15 34.29 -23.54 -2.35
C ALA A 15 33.60 -22.17 -2.54
N LEU A 16 34.24 -21.25 -3.28
CA LEU A 16 33.69 -19.93 -3.58
C LEU A 16 32.41 -20.01 -4.44
N MET A 17 32.38 -20.90 -5.44
CA MET A 17 31.20 -21.16 -6.25
C MET A 17 30.04 -21.71 -5.40
N GLY A 18 30.31 -22.61 -4.45
CA GLY A 18 29.31 -23.14 -3.52
C GLY A 18 28.69 -22.05 -2.63
N MET A 19 29.53 -21.16 -2.08
CA MET A 19 29.06 -20.03 -1.27
C MET A 19 28.16 -19.08 -2.07
N ALA A 20 28.56 -18.71 -3.29
CA ALA A 20 27.77 -17.85 -4.16
C ALA A 20 26.42 -18.48 -4.52
N GLY A 21 26.41 -19.78 -4.86
CA GLY A 21 25.19 -20.51 -5.19
C GLY A 21 24.18 -20.56 -4.04
N VAL A 22 24.64 -20.83 -2.82
CA VAL A 22 23.78 -20.87 -1.63
C VAL A 22 23.21 -19.48 -1.32
N MET A 23 24.05 -18.44 -1.37
CA MET A 23 23.63 -17.07 -1.07
C MET A 23 22.63 -16.53 -2.10
N SER A 24 22.84 -16.83 -3.39
CA SER A 24 21.91 -16.51 -4.48
C SER A 24 20.53 -17.15 -4.25
N GLY A 25 20.52 -18.43 -3.86
CA GLY A 25 19.29 -19.18 -3.60
C GLY A 25 18.49 -18.65 -2.41
N ILE A 26 19.14 -18.44 -1.26
CA ILE A 26 18.46 -17.98 -0.03
C ILE A 26 17.90 -16.55 -0.19
N MET A 27 18.67 -15.67 -0.83
CA MET A 27 18.34 -14.25 -0.90
C MET A 27 17.44 -13.90 -2.09
N HIS A 28 17.27 -14.81 -3.06
CA HIS A 28 16.68 -14.49 -4.37
C HIS A 28 17.35 -13.28 -5.05
N ALA A 29 18.64 -13.08 -4.82
CA ALA A 29 19.42 -11.93 -5.28
C ALA A 29 20.73 -12.39 -5.95
N PRO A 30 20.66 -12.95 -7.17
CA PRO A 30 21.79 -13.61 -7.82
C PRO A 30 22.99 -12.69 -8.08
N LEU A 31 22.75 -11.43 -8.41
CA LEU A 31 23.84 -10.47 -8.66
C LEU A 31 24.60 -10.14 -7.37
N THR A 32 23.90 -9.97 -6.25
CA THR A 32 24.51 -9.60 -4.97
C THR A 32 25.49 -10.66 -4.45
N GLY A 33 25.14 -11.95 -4.60
CA GLY A 33 26.04 -13.05 -4.23
C GLY A 33 27.30 -13.12 -5.10
N VAL A 34 27.16 -12.86 -6.41
CA VAL A 34 28.31 -12.80 -7.34
C VAL A 34 29.24 -11.63 -6.99
N PHE A 35 28.69 -10.44 -6.78
CA PHE A 35 29.49 -9.25 -6.47
C PHE A 35 30.25 -9.38 -5.15
N LEU A 36 29.62 -9.92 -4.10
CA LEU A 36 30.27 -10.10 -2.80
C LEU A 36 31.50 -11.03 -2.91
N ILE A 37 31.37 -12.14 -3.64
CA ILE A 37 32.47 -13.10 -3.81
C ILE A 37 33.55 -12.56 -4.74
N ALA A 38 33.18 -11.85 -5.81
CA ALA A 38 34.15 -11.19 -6.70
C ALA A 38 34.96 -10.11 -5.95
N GLU A 39 34.31 -9.32 -5.09
CA GLU A 39 34.95 -8.28 -4.29
C GLU A 39 35.91 -8.88 -3.23
N LEU A 40 35.50 -9.94 -2.53
CA LEU A 40 36.32 -10.61 -1.52
C LEU A 40 37.55 -11.32 -2.11
N THR A 41 37.44 -11.83 -3.33
CA THR A 41 38.53 -12.57 -3.98
C THR A 41 39.50 -11.66 -4.73
N GLY A 42 39.14 -10.40 -4.96
CA GLY A 42 40.00 -9.39 -5.59
C GLY A 42 40.33 -9.66 -7.06
N GLY A 43 39.66 -10.62 -7.70
CA GLY A 43 39.91 -11.04 -9.08
C GLY A 43 38.61 -11.38 -9.81
N TYR A 44 38.44 -10.82 -11.01
CA TYR A 44 37.25 -11.03 -11.85
C TYR A 44 37.32 -12.30 -12.71
N ASP A 45 38.38 -13.11 -12.59
CA ASP A 45 38.58 -14.32 -13.38
C ASP A 45 37.47 -15.36 -13.17
N LEU A 46 36.88 -15.39 -11.97
CA LEU A 46 35.79 -16.30 -11.61
C LEU A 46 34.39 -15.70 -11.86
N PHE A 47 34.29 -14.49 -12.40
CA PHE A 47 33.01 -13.78 -12.51
C PHE A 47 32.00 -14.53 -13.39
N LEU A 48 32.45 -15.03 -14.54
CA LEU A 48 31.62 -15.81 -15.46
C LEU A 48 31.11 -17.13 -14.83
N PRO A 49 31.96 -18.01 -14.26
CA PRO A 49 31.47 -19.23 -13.62
C PRO A 49 30.59 -18.95 -12.39
N LEU A 50 30.86 -17.89 -11.61
CA LEU A 50 30.01 -17.50 -10.47
C LEU A 50 28.60 -17.09 -10.91
N MET A 51 28.46 -16.36 -12.03
CA MET A 51 27.15 -16.01 -12.58
C MET A 51 26.36 -17.24 -13.00
N ILE A 52 27.00 -18.20 -13.68
CA ILE A 52 26.33 -19.45 -14.11
C ILE A 52 25.80 -20.22 -12.90
N VAL A 53 26.62 -20.40 -11.87
CA VAL A 53 26.23 -21.09 -10.63
C VAL A 53 25.13 -20.33 -9.89
N SER A 54 25.23 -19.00 -9.80
CA SER A 54 24.23 -18.18 -9.10
C SER A 54 22.89 -18.15 -9.82
N VAL A 55 22.88 -18.06 -11.15
CA VAL A 55 21.66 -18.07 -11.98
C VAL A 55 20.99 -19.45 -11.98
N SER A 56 21.76 -20.53 -12.10
CA SER A 56 21.21 -21.90 -12.03
C SER A 56 20.60 -22.19 -10.65
N SER A 57 21.25 -21.76 -9.57
CA SER A 57 20.69 -21.83 -8.21
C SER A 57 19.39 -21.01 -8.10
N TYR A 58 19.39 -19.77 -8.62
CA TYR A 58 18.21 -18.90 -8.63
C TYR A 58 17.03 -19.49 -9.42
N LEU A 59 17.31 -20.07 -10.59
CA LEU A 59 16.30 -20.71 -11.43
C LEU A 59 15.75 -21.98 -10.77
N THR A 60 16.58 -22.70 -10.03
CA THR A 60 16.13 -23.86 -9.26
C THR A 60 15.20 -23.43 -8.13
N ILE A 61 15.60 -22.44 -7.32
CA ILE A 61 14.77 -22.02 -6.18
C ILE A 61 13.45 -21.39 -6.63
N ILE A 62 13.41 -20.64 -7.74
CA ILE A 62 12.17 -20.01 -8.19
C ILE A 62 11.13 -21.02 -8.71
N ILE A 63 11.58 -22.20 -9.17
CA ILE A 63 10.69 -23.29 -9.60
C ILE A 63 10.06 -23.99 -8.38
N PHE A 64 10.83 -24.19 -7.30
CA PHE A 64 10.36 -24.90 -6.11
C PHE A 64 9.65 -23.98 -5.11
N GLU A 65 10.11 -22.74 -4.96
CA GLU A 65 9.62 -21.79 -3.98
C GLU A 65 9.46 -20.39 -4.62
N PRO A 66 8.24 -20.04 -5.09
CA PRO A 66 7.99 -18.78 -5.79
C PRO A 66 8.00 -17.54 -4.87
N HIS A 67 8.21 -17.73 -3.56
CA HIS A 67 8.20 -16.66 -2.56
C HIS A 67 9.56 -16.55 -1.88
N SER A 68 10.26 -15.43 -2.09
CA SER A 68 11.48 -15.15 -1.32
C SER A 68 11.17 -15.08 0.18
N ILE A 69 12.15 -15.43 1.04
CA ILE A 69 12.04 -15.35 2.52
C ILE A 69 11.46 -13.99 2.98
N TYR A 70 11.75 -12.92 2.25
CA TYR A 70 11.22 -11.57 2.53
C TYR A 70 9.72 -11.46 2.29
N SER A 71 9.22 -11.95 1.15
CA SER A 71 7.79 -11.95 0.81
C SER A 71 6.99 -12.87 1.74
N MET A 72 7.54 -14.01 2.14
CA MET A 72 6.90 -14.96 3.07
C MET A 72 6.81 -14.38 4.51
N ARG A 73 7.83 -13.66 4.97
CA ARG A 73 7.78 -12.95 6.26
C ARG A 73 6.75 -11.82 6.28
N LEU A 74 6.58 -11.14 5.16
CA LEU A 74 5.57 -10.09 5.00
C LEU A 74 4.14 -10.67 4.91
N ALA A 75 3.99 -11.83 4.24
CA ALA A 75 2.77 -12.63 4.21
C ALA A 75 2.31 -13.06 5.61
N LYS A 76 3.22 -13.61 6.41
CA LYS A 76 2.91 -14.07 7.77
C LYS A 76 2.56 -12.94 8.75
N LYS A 77 2.98 -11.71 8.48
CA LYS A 77 2.63 -10.52 9.28
C LYS A 77 1.31 -9.86 8.85
N GLY A 78 0.60 -10.41 7.87
CA GLY A 78 -0.63 -9.81 7.33
C GLY A 78 -0.40 -8.47 6.62
N GLN A 79 0.85 -8.12 6.33
CA GLN A 79 1.26 -6.86 5.71
C GLN A 79 1.66 -7.08 4.25
N LEU A 80 1.03 -8.03 3.54
CA LEU A 80 1.15 -8.07 2.09
C LEU A 80 0.63 -6.73 1.58
N LEU A 81 1.57 -5.82 1.33
CA LEU A 81 1.38 -4.59 0.60
C LEU A 81 0.96 -5.02 -0.80
N THR A 82 -0.34 -5.27 -0.91
CA THR A 82 -0.96 -5.90 -2.05
C THR A 82 -1.26 -4.79 -3.04
N HIS A 83 -0.20 -4.11 -3.49
CA HIS A 83 -0.26 -2.95 -4.40
C HIS A 83 -0.95 -3.25 -5.75
N HIS A 84 -1.40 -4.49 -5.99
CA HIS A 84 -2.04 -4.92 -7.23
C HIS A 84 -3.27 -5.85 -7.07
N LYS A 85 -3.69 -6.30 -5.88
CA LYS A 85 -4.97 -7.05 -5.72
C LYS A 85 -6.12 -6.18 -5.21
N ASP A 86 -5.87 -4.91 -4.92
CA ASP A 86 -6.91 -3.97 -4.51
C ASP A 86 -7.94 -3.77 -5.63
N LYS A 87 -7.56 -3.84 -6.91
CA LYS A 87 -8.53 -3.74 -8.02
C LYS A 87 -9.56 -4.86 -8.05
N ALA A 88 -9.15 -6.10 -7.80
CA ALA A 88 -10.07 -7.23 -7.82
C ALA A 88 -11.02 -7.19 -6.61
N ILE A 89 -10.52 -6.80 -5.43
CA ILE A 89 -11.33 -6.64 -4.22
C ILE A 89 -12.28 -5.44 -4.34
N LEU A 90 -11.84 -4.31 -4.91
CA LEU A 90 -12.70 -3.16 -5.22
C LEU A 90 -13.79 -3.50 -6.25
N THR A 91 -13.51 -4.41 -7.19
CA THR A 91 -14.51 -4.90 -8.17
C THR A 91 -15.54 -5.84 -7.53
N LEU A 92 -15.11 -6.61 -6.51
CA LEU A 92 -15.95 -7.55 -5.77
C LEU A 92 -16.71 -6.90 -4.60
N MET A 93 -16.27 -5.72 -4.14
CA MET A 93 -17.02 -4.90 -3.18
C MET A 93 -18.17 -4.20 -3.89
N ASN A 94 -19.39 -4.69 -3.66
CA ASN A 94 -20.59 -4.00 -4.10
C ASN A 94 -20.66 -2.63 -3.40
N VAL A 95 -20.70 -1.54 -4.17
CA VAL A 95 -20.79 -0.16 -3.67
C VAL A 95 -21.91 0.00 -2.65
N ASN A 96 -23.03 -0.72 -2.82
CA ASN A 96 -24.17 -0.70 -1.89
C ASN A 96 -23.83 -1.20 -0.48
N ASN A 97 -22.81 -2.06 -0.32
CA ASN A 97 -22.38 -2.57 0.98
C ASN A 97 -21.37 -1.65 1.68
N VAL A 98 -20.87 -0.62 0.98
CA VAL A 98 -19.93 0.39 1.51
C VAL A 98 -20.62 1.75 1.64
N MET A 99 -21.79 1.93 1.03
CA MET A 99 -22.58 3.15 1.17
C MET A 99 -23.21 3.23 2.56
N GLU A 100 -22.65 4.10 3.38
CA GLU A 100 -23.23 4.54 4.64
C GLU A 100 -24.49 5.38 4.35
N THR A 101 -25.61 5.07 5.00
CA THR A 101 -26.89 5.78 4.76
C THR A 101 -27.41 6.55 5.98
N ASP A 102 -26.71 6.50 7.11
CA ASP A 102 -27.08 7.09 8.39
C ASP A 102 -26.56 8.54 8.56
N PHE A 103 -26.69 9.35 7.51
CA PHE A 103 -26.34 10.77 7.57
C PHE A 103 -27.52 11.62 8.03
N ILE A 104 -27.26 12.57 8.94
CA ILE A 104 -28.23 13.61 9.28
C ILE A 104 -28.08 14.77 8.31
N THR A 105 -29.12 15.03 7.51
CA THR A 105 -29.16 16.13 6.54
C THR A 105 -29.44 17.47 7.22
N VAL A 106 -28.84 18.54 6.70
CA VAL A 106 -29.03 19.92 7.17
C VAL A 106 -29.55 20.80 6.04
N GLN A 107 -30.35 21.83 6.35
CA GLN A 107 -30.82 22.76 5.33
C GLN A 107 -29.87 23.97 5.20
N GLN A 108 -29.74 24.51 3.99
CA GLN A 108 -28.85 25.64 3.69
C GLN A 108 -29.20 26.94 4.45
N ASP A 109 -30.47 27.10 4.82
CA ASP A 109 -31.03 28.25 5.54
C ASP A 109 -31.00 28.09 7.07
N MET A 110 -30.51 26.95 7.58
CA MET A 110 -30.27 26.78 9.01
C MET A 110 -29.15 27.69 9.51
N ASP A 111 -29.27 28.07 10.77
CA ASP A 111 -28.27 28.85 11.48
C ASP A 111 -27.17 27.94 12.06
N LEU A 112 -25.97 28.47 12.26
CA LEU A 112 -24.86 27.73 12.85
C LEU A 112 -25.24 27.10 14.20
N GLY A 113 -26.06 27.77 15.01
CA GLY A 113 -26.53 27.20 16.29
C GLY A 113 -27.36 25.93 16.13
N GLN A 114 -28.21 25.86 15.09
CA GLN A 114 -28.99 24.65 14.77
C GLN A 114 -28.08 23.54 14.26
N LEU A 115 -27.09 23.88 13.42
CA LEU A 115 -26.08 22.94 12.96
C LEU A 115 -25.26 22.35 14.13
N VAL A 116 -24.86 23.16 15.11
CA VAL A 116 -24.13 22.69 16.30
C VAL A 116 -24.97 21.71 17.14
N LYS A 117 -26.28 21.95 17.26
CA LYS A 117 -27.19 21.01 17.93
C LYS A 117 -27.23 19.66 17.21
N ILE A 118 -27.35 19.67 15.89
CA ILE A 118 -27.35 18.46 15.05
C ILE A 118 -26.02 17.72 15.18
N ILE A 119 -24.90 18.45 15.19
CA ILE A 119 -23.56 17.88 15.40
C ILE A 119 -23.45 17.19 16.76
N SER A 120 -24.03 17.78 17.81
CA SER A 120 -24.02 17.19 19.15
C SER A 120 -24.80 15.88 19.26
N GLU A 121 -25.77 15.65 18.38
CA GLU A 121 -26.61 14.44 18.35
C GLU A 121 -26.08 13.40 17.33
N SER A 122 -25.17 13.79 16.45
CA SER A 122 -24.58 12.96 15.40
C SER A 122 -23.31 12.25 15.86
N ARG A 123 -23.06 11.05 15.32
CA ARG A 123 -21.76 10.34 15.45
C ARG A 123 -20.84 10.55 14.25
N ARG A 124 -21.32 11.27 13.22
CA ARG A 124 -20.64 11.46 11.94
C ARG A 124 -20.03 12.87 11.87
N ASN A 125 -18.93 12.99 11.14
CA ASN A 125 -18.23 14.26 10.93
C ASN A 125 -18.60 14.96 9.61
N ILE A 126 -19.53 14.40 8.83
CA ILE A 126 -19.95 14.95 7.53
C ILE A 126 -21.47 15.11 7.54
N PHE A 127 -21.93 16.30 7.13
CA PHE A 127 -23.33 16.69 7.13
C PHE A 127 -23.76 17.12 5.73
N PRO A 128 -24.57 16.33 5.02
CA PRO A 128 -25.08 16.70 3.70
C PRO A 128 -26.05 17.87 3.81
N VAL A 129 -25.78 18.92 3.02
CA VAL A 129 -26.63 20.11 2.90
C VAL A 129 -27.61 19.90 1.77
N VAL A 130 -28.91 19.97 2.07
CA VAL A 130 -29.99 19.75 1.11
C VAL A 130 -30.84 21.00 0.91
N ASP A 131 -31.44 21.12 -0.27
CA ASP A 131 -32.50 22.10 -0.52
C ASP A 131 -33.86 21.62 0.01
N ARG A 132 -34.88 22.48 -0.05
CA ARG A 132 -36.27 22.17 0.33
C ARG A 132 -36.88 20.99 -0.43
N SER A 133 -36.36 20.69 -1.61
CA SER A 133 -36.75 19.53 -2.43
C SER A 133 -36.06 18.23 -2.04
N GLY A 134 -35.14 18.26 -1.07
CA GLY A 134 -34.29 17.12 -0.69
C GLY A 134 -33.09 16.91 -1.61
N ALA A 135 -32.85 17.79 -2.58
CA ALA A 135 -31.68 17.71 -3.46
C ALA A 135 -30.39 18.10 -2.71
N LEU A 136 -29.34 17.29 -2.83
CA LEU A 136 -28.02 17.57 -2.26
C LEU A 136 -27.38 18.79 -2.95
N LEU A 137 -27.08 19.82 -2.16
CA LEU A 137 -26.39 21.03 -2.59
C LEU A 137 -24.88 20.98 -2.29
N GLY A 138 -24.50 20.34 -1.18
CA GLY A 138 -23.12 20.31 -0.72
C GLY A 138 -22.94 19.48 0.53
N ILE A 139 -21.75 19.55 1.12
CA ILE A 139 -21.42 18.92 2.39
C ILE A 139 -20.76 19.92 3.33
N VAL A 140 -21.00 19.78 4.63
CA VAL A 140 -20.26 20.48 5.68
C VAL A 140 -19.48 19.44 6.47
N SER A 141 -18.17 19.63 6.59
CA SER A 141 -17.36 18.83 7.52
C SER A 141 -17.32 19.49 8.89
N LEU A 142 -17.32 18.68 9.95
CA LEU A 142 -17.09 19.16 11.31
C LEU A 142 -15.76 19.92 11.43
N ASP A 143 -14.75 19.49 10.68
CA ASP A 143 -13.41 20.09 10.72
C ASP A 143 -13.42 21.54 10.21
N ASP A 144 -14.27 21.87 9.23
CA ASP A 144 -14.37 23.21 8.64
C ASP A 144 -14.95 24.24 9.61
N ILE A 145 -15.80 23.78 10.53
CA ILE A 145 -16.53 24.64 11.48
C ILE A 145 -16.07 24.48 12.93
N ARG A 146 -15.13 23.57 13.23
CA ARG A 146 -14.63 23.30 14.59
C ARG A 146 -14.11 24.55 15.31
N ASN A 147 -13.49 25.48 14.58
CA ASN A 147 -12.93 26.71 15.15
C ASN A 147 -13.99 27.77 15.51
N ILE A 148 -15.19 27.65 14.97
CA ILE A 148 -16.28 28.63 15.13
C ILE A 148 -17.50 28.07 15.87
N MET A 149 -17.64 26.74 15.93
CA MET A 149 -18.77 26.07 16.58
C MET A 149 -18.88 26.36 18.08
N PHE A 150 -17.77 26.71 18.74
CA PHE A 150 -17.74 27.03 20.18
C PHE A 150 -17.91 28.53 20.47
N ARG A 151 -18.32 29.34 19.47
CA ARG A 151 -18.53 30.78 19.61
C ARG A 151 -20.03 31.11 19.51
N PRO A 152 -20.77 31.18 20.63
CA PRO A 152 -22.22 31.41 20.64
C PRO A 152 -22.65 32.69 19.90
N GLU A 153 -21.80 33.72 19.92
CA GLU A 153 -22.01 34.99 19.22
C GLU A 153 -22.20 34.82 17.69
N LEU A 154 -21.65 33.75 17.12
CA LEU A 154 -21.72 33.47 15.68
C LEU A 154 -22.94 32.66 15.28
N TYR A 155 -23.71 32.14 16.24
CA TYR A 155 -24.77 31.16 15.97
C TYR A 155 -25.85 31.71 15.06
N HIS A 156 -26.26 32.96 15.26
CA HIS A 156 -27.31 33.62 14.47
C HIS A 156 -26.73 34.48 13.33
N ARG A 157 -25.39 34.60 13.27
CA ARG A 157 -24.71 35.46 12.29
C ARG A 157 -24.44 34.74 10.99
N PHE A 158 -24.23 33.42 11.04
CA PHE A 158 -23.85 32.63 9.88
C PHE A 158 -24.84 31.50 9.60
N LYS A 159 -25.20 31.38 8.32
CA LYS A 159 -26.00 30.31 7.75
C LYS A 159 -25.11 29.13 7.34
N VAL A 160 -25.68 27.93 7.31
CA VAL A 160 -25.00 26.70 6.84
C VAL A 160 -24.44 26.86 5.43
N SER A 161 -25.14 27.58 4.55
CA SER A 161 -24.69 27.86 3.17
C SER A 161 -23.31 28.50 3.05
N ARG A 162 -22.82 29.17 4.10
CA ARG A 162 -21.47 29.78 4.11
C ARG A 162 -20.35 28.76 4.30
N PHE A 163 -20.65 27.63 4.93
CA PHE A 163 -19.66 26.61 5.30
C PHE A 163 -19.76 25.36 4.44
N MET A 164 -20.71 25.32 3.52
CA MET A 164 -20.88 24.18 2.63
C MET A 164 -19.79 24.19 1.55
N ASN A 165 -19.17 23.04 1.35
CA ASN A 165 -18.39 22.75 0.16
C ASN A 165 -19.35 22.21 -0.89
N SER A 166 -19.46 22.91 -2.02
CA SER A 166 -20.32 22.46 -3.13
C SER A 166 -19.74 21.17 -3.72
N VAL A 167 -20.60 20.18 -3.91
CA VAL A 167 -20.20 18.94 -4.56
C VAL A 167 -20.38 19.14 -6.07
N LEU A 168 -19.28 19.10 -6.82
CA LEU A 168 -19.25 19.32 -8.28
C LEU A 168 -19.86 18.17 -9.10
N THR A 169 -20.35 17.11 -8.46
CA THR A 169 -20.64 15.86 -9.17
C THR A 169 -22.10 15.47 -9.03
N ARG A 170 -22.90 15.79 -10.05
CA ARG A 170 -24.15 15.06 -10.34
C ARG A 170 -23.77 13.66 -10.79
N LEU A 171 -24.05 12.65 -9.96
CA LEU A 171 -24.11 11.28 -10.44
C LEU A 171 -25.26 11.20 -11.47
N HIS A 172 -24.91 11.24 -12.75
CA HIS A 172 -25.83 10.89 -13.81
C HIS A 172 -26.07 9.38 -13.68
N ASN A 173 -27.30 9.03 -13.30
CA ASN A 173 -27.75 7.65 -13.27
C ASN A 173 -27.80 7.15 -14.72
N THR A 174 -26.94 6.20 -15.08
CA THR A 174 -27.05 5.37 -16.29
C THR A 174 -27.53 3.98 -15.90
#